data_AF-A0A957NHT8-F1
#
_entry.id   AF-A0A957NHT8-F1
#
_cell.length_a   1.000
_cell.length_b   1.000
_cell.length_c   1.000
_cell.angle_alpha   90.00
_cell.angle_beta   90.00
_cell.angle_gamma   90.00
#
_symmetry.space_group_name_H-M   'P 1'
#
loop_
_entity.id
_entity.type
_entity.pdbx_description
1 polymer ?
#
loop_
_entity_poly.entity_id
_entity_poly.type
_entity_poly.pdbx_seq_one_letter_code
_entity_poly.pdbx_strand_id
1 'polypeptide(L)'
;MAPHRSPRGNRRNLVPQLSLSPIDDVSTPLFFVENVGQFAPDARFQMQADGGTLWLTEQALWLTVWDAPAPPTADERRDQKRDPLAAPRLPERGVAIRLSFEGAKPAPRLEGGDALDTTISYLRGNDPAGWRSAVPVWGSVRYHELYDGVDLLLEGSAGQLQSRLVGTNAAANVTLRIEGAAIQRLEDHVLHLATAVGDIAFPLPHSDLALTVVGEDTAGAAL
;
A
#
# COMPACT_ATOMS: atom_id res chain seq x y z
N MET A 1 0.71 -55.87 19.83
CA MET A 1 0.45 -54.58 20.50
C MET A 1 1.37 -53.55 19.84
N ALA A 2 0.90 -52.92 18.77
CA ALA A 2 1.69 -51.99 17.95
C ALA A 2 1.35 -50.54 18.35
N PRO A 3 2.32 -49.62 18.51
CA PRO A 3 2.01 -48.24 18.85
C PRO A 3 1.55 -47.48 17.61
N HIS A 4 0.32 -46.97 17.71
CA HIS A 4 -0.31 -46.04 16.79
C HIS A 4 0.46 -44.70 16.81
N ARG A 5 1.20 -44.39 15.74
CA ARG A 5 1.76 -43.05 15.52
C ARG A 5 0.64 -42.11 15.10
N SER A 6 0.34 -41.10 15.92
CA SER A 6 -0.43 -39.92 15.52
C SER A 6 0.37 -39.14 14.46
N PRO A 7 -0.23 -38.69 13.36
CA PRO A 7 0.43 -37.74 12.47
C PRO A 7 0.36 -36.34 13.08
N ARG A 8 1.53 -35.68 13.08
CA ARG A 8 1.75 -34.30 13.50
C ARG A 8 0.77 -33.36 12.79
N GLY A 9 0.10 -32.52 13.57
CA GLY A 9 -0.75 -31.44 13.08
C GLY A 9 0.03 -30.55 12.12
N ASN A 10 -0.51 -30.43 10.90
CA ASN A 10 -0.02 -29.59 9.85
C ASN A 10 -0.18 -28.12 10.29
N ARG A 11 0.92 -27.46 10.70
CA ARG A 11 0.93 -26.01 10.87
C ARG A 11 0.85 -25.40 9.47
N ARG A 12 -0.38 -25.17 9.00
CA ARG A 12 -0.66 -24.25 7.90
C ARG A 12 -0.20 -22.87 8.36
N ASN A 13 0.93 -22.42 7.83
CA ASN A 13 1.28 -21.00 7.87
C ASN A 13 0.16 -20.26 7.13
N LEU A 14 -0.67 -19.54 7.88
CA LEU A 14 -1.58 -18.55 7.33
C LEU A 14 -0.70 -17.43 6.78
N VAL A 15 -0.63 -17.36 5.45
CA VAL A 15 -0.14 -16.16 4.77
C VAL A 15 -1.21 -15.08 5.06
N PRO A 16 -0.87 -13.91 5.62
CA PRO A 16 -1.81 -12.80 5.66
C PRO A 16 -2.16 -12.44 4.22
N GLN A 17 -3.36 -12.82 3.81
CA GLN A 17 -4.01 -12.22 2.66
C GLN A 17 -4.75 -10.99 3.14
N LEU A 18 -4.74 -9.92 2.35
CA LEU A 18 -5.71 -8.84 2.50
C LEU A 18 -7.10 -9.48 2.33
N SER A 19 -7.76 -9.77 3.44
CA SER A 19 -9.06 -10.45 3.50
C SER A 19 -9.91 -9.83 4.61
N LEU A 20 -11.09 -9.34 4.25
CA LEU A 20 -12.06 -8.71 5.13
C LEU A 20 -13.16 -9.71 5.50
N SER A 21 -13.26 -10.07 6.79
CA SER A 21 -14.50 -10.11 7.62
C SER A 21 -14.46 -11.18 8.73
N PRO A 22 -15.18 -11.05 9.88
CA PRO A 22 -15.95 -9.90 10.38
C PRO A 22 -15.66 -9.52 11.85
N ILE A 23 -15.48 -8.23 12.13
CA ILE A 23 -16.11 -7.53 13.27
C ILE A 23 -16.39 -6.10 12.75
N ASP A 24 -17.67 -5.76 12.57
CA ASP A 24 -18.20 -4.41 12.33
C ASP A 24 -17.41 -3.51 11.36
N ASP A 25 -17.55 -3.85 10.07
CA ASP A 25 -17.68 -3.00 8.88
C ASP A 25 -17.34 -1.49 9.02
N VAL A 26 -16.05 -1.19 9.15
CA VAL A 26 -15.50 0.07 8.64
C VAL A 26 -14.41 -0.30 7.64
N SER A 27 -14.82 -0.60 6.41
CA SER A 27 -13.89 -0.56 5.28
C SER A 27 -13.34 0.86 5.20
N THR A 28 -12.05 1.07 5.47
CA THR A 28 -11.45 2.39 5.35
C THR A 28 -11.61 2.85 3.91
N PRO A 29 -12.36 3.93 3.63
CA PRO A 29 -12.49 4.43 2.28
C PRO A 29 -11.11 4.84 1.78
N LEU A 30 -10.65 4.19 0.72
CA LEU A 30 -9.36 4.53 0.11
C LEU A 30 -9.54 5.75 -0.76
N PHE A 31 -8.84 6.81 -0.42
CA PHE A 31 -8.78 8.05 -1.19
C PHE A 31 -7.36 8.60 -1.17
N PHE A 32 -7.07 9.48 -2.11
CA PHE A 32 -5.76 10.10 -2.29
C PHE A 32 -5.78 11.53 -1.79
N VAL A 33 -4.92 11.85 -0.83
CA VAL A 33 -4.71 13.21 -0.33
C VAL A 33 -3.56 13.83 -1.08
N GLU A 34 -3.81 14.97 -1.73
CA GLU A 34 -2.79 15.69 -2.49
C GLU A 34 -1.79 16.37 -1.56
N ASN A 35 -0.50 16.31 -1.92
CA ASN A 35 0.53 17.03 -1.18
C ASN A 35 0.56 18.51 -1.57
N VAL A 36 -0.04 19.35 -0.74
CA VAL A 36 0.02 20.82 -0.81
C VAL A 36 1.09 21.40 0.13
N GLY A 37 2.06 20.57 0.53
CA GLY A 37 3.19 20.92 1.39
C GLY A 37 3.09 20.41 2.82
N GLN A 38 2.17 19.51 3.13
CA GLN A 38 2.06 18.85 4.45
C GLN A 38 2.95 17.61 4.58
N PHE A 39 3.46 17.08 3.47
CA PHE A 39 4.33 15.89 3.42
C PHE A 39 5.73 16.22 2.89
N ALA A 40 6.59 15.22 2.80
CA ALA A 40 7.91 15.34 2.17
C ALA A 40 7.78 15.83 0.72
N PRO A 41 8.74 16.64 0.22
CA PRO A 41 8.61 17.32 -1.09
C PRO A 41 8.55 16.37 -2.29
N ASP A 42 9.04 15.13 -2.16
CA ASP A 42 9.00 14.14 -3.25
C ASP A 42 7.65 13.40 -3.33
N ALA A 43 6.85 13.44 -2.25
CA ALA A 43 5.50 12.90 -2.27
C ALA A 43 4.58 13.84 -3.06
N ARG A 44 3.73 13.26 -3.90
CA ARG A 44 2.70 13.98 -4.65
C ARG A 44 1.31 13.69 -4.10
N PHE A 45 1.05 12.43 -3.74
CA PHE A 45 -0.19 12.01 -3.09
C PHE A 45 0.08 10.97 -1.99
N GLN A 46 -0.83 10.88 -1.04
CA GLN A 46 -0.88 9.86 0.01
C GLN A 46 -2.21 9.11 -0.07
N MET A 47 -2.19 7.79 0.07
CA MET A 47 -3.38 6.98 0.34
C MET A 47 -3.15 6.20 1.64
N GLN A 48 -4.05 6.38 2.59
CA GLN A 48 -4.06 5.59 3.83
C GLN A 48 -4.83 4.30 3.57
N ALA A 49 -4.25 3.16 3.94
CA ALA A 49 -4.89 1.86 3.87
C ALA A 49 -4.79 1.14 5.21
N ASP A 50 -5.52 0.04 5.36
CA ASP A 50 -5.41 -0.77 6.57
C ASP A 50 -3.99 -1.35 6.68
N GLY A 51 -3.33 -1.11 7.82
CA GLY A 51 -1.98 -1.60 8.08
C GLY A 51 -0.84 -0.86 7.37
N GLY A 52 -1.13 0.21 6.61
CA GLY A 52 -0.08 0.92 5.88
C GLY A 52 -0.47 2.26 5.25
N THR A 53 0.52 2.89 4.63
CA THR A 53 0.35 4.08 3.80
C THR A 53 1.05 3.87 2.48
N LEU A 54 0.35 4.18 1.39
CA LEU A 54 0.90 4.26 0.05
C LEU A 54 1.21 5.73 -0.27
N TRP A 55 2.44 6.01 -0.69
CA TRP A 55 2.88 7.32 -1.13
C TRP A 55 3.21 7.27 -2.62
N LEU A 56 2.65 8.21 -3.37
CA LEU A 56 2.85 8.34 -4.80
C LEU A 56 3.92 9.41 -5.03
N THR A 57 4.99 9.04 -5.71
CA THR A 57 6.08 9.95 -6.12
C THR A 57 6.23 9.86 -7.63
N GLU A 58 6.96 10.80 -8.23
CA GLU A 58 7.18 10.80 -9.69
C GLU A 58 7.87 9.53 -10.23
N GLN A 59 8.63 8.82 -9.40
CA GLN A 59 9.48 7.70 -9.84
C GLN A 59 9.17 6.36 -9.16
N ALA A 60 8.33 6.37 -8.13
CA ALA A 60 8.03 5.17 -7.37
C ALA A 60 6.71 5.27 -6.59
N LEU A 61 6.16 4.10 -6.30
CA LEU A 61 5.21 3.91 -5.21
C LEU A 61 6.00 3.49 -3.96
N TRP A 62 5.81 4.21 -2.86
CA TRP A 62 6.38 3.84 -1.57
C TRP A 62 5.29 3.30 -0.67
N LEU A 63 5.43 2.07 -0.21
CA LEU A 63 4.53 1.46 0.76
C LEU A 63 5.22 1.44 2.12
N THR A 64 4.60 2.09 3.11
CA THR A 64 4.98 1.95 4.52
C THR A 64 4.00 1.00 5.17
N VAL A 65 4.47 -0.11 5.72
CA VAL A 65 3.63 -1.11 6.40
C VAL A 65 4.09 -1.23 7.84
N TRP A 66 3.14 -1.39 8.76
CA TRP A 66 3.41 -1.58 10.18
C TRP A 66 3.01 -2.98 10.64
N ASP A 67 3.62 -3.46 11.71
CA ASP A 67 3.15 -4.69 12.34
C ASP A 67 1.80 -4.48 13.03
N ALA A 68 1.01 -5.55 13.08
CA ALA A 68 -0.20 -5.55 13.89
C ALA A 68 0.21 -5.46 15.37
N PRO A 69 -0.37 -4.55 16.16
CA PRO A 69 -0.07 -4.47 17.59
C PRO A 69 -0.37 -5.80 18.27
N ALA A 70 0.50 -6.22 19.19
CA ALA A 70 0.32 -7.47 19.91
C ALA A 70 -1.05 -7.50 20.62
N PRO A 71 -1.72 -8.66 20.66
CA PRO A 71 -3.00 -8.78 21.33
C PRO A 71 -2.84 -8.40 22.81
N PRO A 72 -3.82 -7.67 23.39
CA PRO A 72 -3.70 -7.19 24.75
C PRO A 72 -3.57 -8.33 25.75
N THR A 73 -2.62 -8.20 26.67
CA THR A 73 -2.48 -9.08 27.83
C THR A 73 -3.72 -8.95 28.73
N ALA A 74 -3.93 -9.92 29.62
CA ALA A 74 -5.09 -9.93 30.51
C ALA A 74 -5.15 -8.68 31.42
N ASP A 75 -3.99 -8.20 31.87
CA ASP A 75 -3.88 -7.01 32.72
C ASP A 75 -4.22 -5.75 31.92
N GLU A 76 -3.71 -5.61 30.70
CA GLU A 76 -4.02 -4.47 29.85
C GLU A 76 -5.49 -4.45 29.42
N ARG A 77 -6.11 -5.61 29.18
CA ARG A 77 -7.57 -5.67 28.92
C ARG A 77 -8.37 -5.16 30.13
N ARG A 78 -7.89 -5.43 31.34
CA ARG A 78 -8.53 -4.97 32.58
C ARG A 78 -8.35 -3.47 32.75
N ASP A 79 -7.19 -2.92 32.42
CA ASP A 79 -6.90 -1.50 32.49
C ASP A 79 -7.66 -0.70 31.43
N GLN A 80 -7.74 -1.20 30.20
CA GLN A 80 -8.50 -0.58 29.11
C GLN A 80 -10.02 -0.60 29.37
N LYS A 81 -10.52 -1.59 30.12
CA LYS A 81 -11.90 -1.61 30.61
C LYS A 81 -12.14 -0.59 31.73
N ARG A 82 -11.10 -0.24 32.51
CA ARG A 82 -11.17 0.72 33.62
C ARG A 82 -10.99 2.16 33.15
N ASP A 83 -10.15 2.37 32.15
CA ASP A 83 -9.88 3.68 31.55
C ASP A 83 -10.12 3.63 30.03
N PRO A 84 -11.29 4.08 29.56
CA PRO A 84 -11.57 4.17 28.13
C PRO A 84 -10.73 5.21 27.39
N LEU A 85 -10.00 6.08 28.09
CA LEU A 85 -9.06 7.05 27.52
C LEU A 85 -7.62 6.54 27.50
N ALA A 86 -7.38 5.29 27.91
CA ALA A 86 -6.06 4.67 27.80
C ALA A 86 -5.57 4.75 26.35
N ALA A 87 -4.32 5.20 26.18
CA ALA A 87 -3.75 5.40 24.86
C ALA A 87 -3.84 4.12 24.01
N PRO A 88 -4.22 4.22 22.73
CA PRO A 88 -4.24 3.07 21.84
C PRO A 88 -2.82 2.50 21.70
N ARG A 89 -2.71 1.17 21.58
CA ARG A 89 -1.41 0.57 21.23
C ARG A 89 -1.02 1.01 19.84
N LEU A 90 0.19 1.53 19.75
CA LEU A 90 0.81 1.86 18.48
C LEU A 90 1.58 0.63 17.96
N PRO A 91 1.70 0.48 16.64
CA PRO A 91 2.63 -0.49 16.06
C PRO A 91 4.05 -0.24 16.56
N GLU A 92 4.81 -1.31 16.77
CA GLU A 92 6.17 -1.22 17.30
C GLU A 92 7.21 -1.19 16.18
N ARG A 93 6.89 -1.76 15.02
CA ARG A 93 7.81 -1.87 13.88
C ARG A 93 7.12 -1.47 12.59
N GLY A 94 7.91 -0.91 11.68
CA GLY A 94 7.48 -0.61 10.32
C GLY A 94 8.57 -0.94 9.31
N VAL A 95 8.15 -1.18 8.06
CA VAL A 95 9.03 -1.38 6.91
C VAL A 95 8.60 -0.44 5.79
N ALA A 96 9.57 0.09 5.05
CA ALA A 96 9.34 0.85 3.83
C ALA A 96 9.74 -0.02 2.63
N ILE A 97 8.85 -0.11 1.65
CA ILE A 97 9.02 -0.87 0.42
C ILE A 97 8.89 0.12 -0.73
N ARG A 98 9.81 0.04 -1.68
CA ARG A 98 9.81 0.92 -2.85
C ARG A 98 9.54 0.10 -4.10
N LEU A 99 8.55 0.51 -4.87
CA LEU A 99 8.23 -0.02 -6.19
C LEU A 99 8.57 1.07 -7.23
N SER A 100 9.77 1.00 -7.79
CA SER A 100 10.26 2.00 -8.76
C SER A 100 9.85 1.63 -10.18
N PHE A 101 9.54 2.64 -11.01
CA PHE A 101 9.21 2.47 -12.42
C PHE A 101 10.47 2.54 -13.28
N GLU A 102 11.07 1.41 -13.63
CA GLU A 102 12.31 1.41 -14.41
C GLU A 102 12.08 1.76 -15.87
N GLY A 103 12.85 2.70 -16.39
CA GLY A 103 12.70 3.17 -17.77
C GLY A 103 11.49 4.09 -18.00
N ALA A 104 10.77 4.46 -16.94
CA ALA A 104 9.73 5.48 -16.99
C ALA A 104 10.32 6.87 -17.28
N LYS A 105 9.46 7.80 -17.70
CA LYS A 105 9.84 9.21 -17.80
C LYS A 105 10.30 9.72 -16.42
N PRO A 106 11.32 10.60 -16.35
CA PRO A 106 11.90 11.03 -15.07
C PRO A 106 10.99 11.97 -14.25
N ALA A 107 10.00 12.61 -14.90
CA ALA A 107 9.08 13.54 -14.25
C ALA A 107 7.69 13.47 -14.93
N PRO A 108 6.97 12.34 -14.78
CA PRO A 108 5.61 12.23 -15.30
C PRO A 108 4.69 13.22 -14.57
N ARG A 109 3.65 13.69 -15.26
CA ARG A 109 2.63 14.52 -14.61
C ARG A 109 1.67 13.62 -13.86
N LEU A 110 1.51 13.84 -12.55
CA LEU A 110 0.48 13.21 -11.75
C LEU A 110 -0.71 14.16 -11.63
N GLU A 111 -1.91 13.64 -11.79
CA GLU A 111 -3.16 14.39 -11.69
C GLU A 111 -4.17 13.63 -10.83
N GLY A 112 -4.79 14.33 -9.87
CA GLY A 112 -5.92 13.81 -9.11
C GLY A 112 -7.18 13.78 -9.97
N GLY A 113 -7.91 12.67 -9.91
CA GLY A 113 -9.20 12.48 -10.56
C GLY A 113 -10.31 12.23 -9.53
N ASP A 114 -11.56 12.38 -9.96
CA ASP A 114 -12.74 12.10 -9.13
C ASP A 114 -12.69 12.84 -7.80
N ALA A 115 -12.64 14.18 -7.86
CA ALA A 115 -12.60 15.05 -6.69
C ALA A 115 -13.72 14.68 -5.70
N LEU A 116 -13.36 14.52 -4.43
CA LEU A 116 -14.29 14.23 -3.36
C LEU A 116 -14.65 15.51 -2.60
N ASP A 117 -15.90 15.59 -2.12
CA ASP A 117 -16.34 16.69 -1.23
C ASP A 117 -15.64 16.67 0.14
N THR A 118 -15.03 15.52 0.48
CA THR A 118 -14.21 15.35 1.67
C THR A 118 -12.95 16.21 1.57
N THR A 119 -12.64 16.92 2.65
CA THR A 119 -11.36 17.62 2.79
C THR A 119 -10.69 17.27 4.11
N ILE A 120 -9.36 17.32 4.12
CA ILE A 120 -8.55 16.98 5.31
C ILE A 120 -7.75 18.20 5.74
N SER A 121 -7.62 18.39 7.05
CA SER A 121 -6.83 19.49 7.62
C SER A 121 -5.68 18.94 8.46
N TYR A 122 -4.46 19.41 8.16
CA TYR A 122 -3.22 19.10 8.87
C TYR A 122 -2.82 20.30 9.73
N LEU A 123 -3.10 20.20 11.04
CA LEU A 123 -2.83 21.25 12.03
C LEU A 123 -1.60 20.87 12.87
N ARG A 124 -0.42 20.83 12.23
CA ARG A 124 0.82 20.37 12.89
C ARG A 124 1.49 21.51 13.66
N GLY A 125 1.73 21.31 14.95
CA GLY A 125 2.39 22.27 15.82
C GLY A 125 1.50 23.47 16.19
N ASN A 126 2.09 24.45 16.88
CA ASN A 126 1.36 25.58 17.44
C ASN A 126 1.35 26.83 16.55
N ASP A 127 1.96 26.78 15.35
CA ASP A 127 1.98 27.89 14.40
C ASP A 127 0.92 27.70 13.31
N PRO A 128 -0.16 28.52 13.29
CA PRO A 128 -1.20 28.44 12.28
C PRO A 128 -0.72 28.68 10.85
N ALA A 129 0.40 29.39 10.64
CA ALA A 129 0.95 29.59 9.30
C ALA A 129 1.50 28.28 8.69
N GLY A 130 1.87 27.32 9.54
CA GLY A 130 2.29 25.98 9.16
C GLY A 130 1.12 25.03 8.87
N TRP A 131 -0.12 25.41 9.20
CA TRP A 131 -1.28 24.55 9.00
C TRP A 131 -1.66 24.46 7.52
N ARG A 132 -2.23 23.32 7.14
CA ARG A 132 -2.79 23.07 5.81
C ARG A 132 -4.24 22.64 5.99
N SER A 133 -5.17 23.55 5.77
CA SER A 133 -6.60 23.29 5.88
C SER A 133 -7.22 23.01 4.52
N ALA A 134 -8.33 22.26 4.52
CA ALA A 134 -9.11 21.97 3.32
C ALA A 134 -8.28 21.38 2.17
N VAL A 135 -7.35 20.47 2.49
CA VAL A 135 -6.53 19.80 1.50
C VAL A 135 -7.41 18.95 0.59
N PRO A 136 -7.26 19.06 -0.75
CA PRO A 136 -8.02 18.27 -1.72
C PRO A 136 -7.84 16.77 -1.52
N VAL A 137 -8.93 16.05 -1.73
CA VAL A 137 -8.98 14.59 -1.71
C VAL A 137 -9.58 14.08 -3.01
N TRP A 138 -8.99 13.02 -3.54
CA TRP A 138 -9.27 12.48 -4.86
C TRP A 138 -9.63 11.00 -4.76
N GLY A 139 -10.60 10.54 -5.57
CA GLY A 139 -10.93 9.12 -5.69
C GLY A 139 -9.92 8.33 -6.53
N SER A 140 -9.21 9.03 -7.43
CA SER A 140 -8.20 8.44 -8.29
C SER A 140 -6.98 9.35 -8.50
N VAL A 141 -5.87 8.76 -8.93
CA VAL A 141 -4.67 9.48 -9.39
C VAL A 141 -4.20 8.85 -10.69
N ARG A 142 -3.92 9.70 -11.68
CA ARG A 142 -3.34 9.30 -12.97
C ARG A 142 -1.92 9.81 -13.11
N TYR A 143 -0.99 8.92 -13.42
CA TYR A 143 0.31 9.25 -14.00
C TYR A 143 0.13 9.33 -15.51
N HIS A 144 0.28 10.53 -16.07
CA HIS A 144 0.23 10.77 -17.50
C HIS A 144 1.58 10.46 -18.14
N GLU A 145 1.56 9.70 -19.23
CA GLU A 145 2.73 9.26 -19.98
C GLU A 145 3.85 8.78 -19.05
N LEU A 146 3.51 7.91 -18.09
CA LEU A 146 4.51 7.28 -17.22
C LEU A 146 5.58 6.59 -18.07
N TYR A 147 5.15 5.95 -19.16
CA TYR A 147 5.98 5.56 -20.29
C TYR A 147 5.43 6.20 -21.57
N ASP A 148 6.18 6.14 -22.67
CA ASP A 148 5.71 6.68 -23.96
C ASP A 148 4.40 6.03 -24.40
N GLY A 149 3.32 6.82 -24.39
CA GLY A 149 1.97 6.39 -24.75
C GLY A 149 1.28 5.47 -23.73
N VAL A 150 1.78 5.41 -22.48
CA VAL A 150 1.19 4.59 -21.39
C VAL A 150 1.01 5.42 -20.12
N ASP A 151 -0.22 5.46 -19.64
CA ASP A 151 -0.61 6.04 -18.37
C ASP A 151 -0.72 4.94 -17.29
N LEU A 152 -0.51 5.30 -16.03
CA LEU A 152 -0.88 4.48 -14.87
C LEU A 152 -2.05 5.15 -14.14
N LEU A 153 -3.16 4.43 -14.01
CA LEU A 153 -4.32 4.87 -13.23
C LEU A 153 -4.37 4.08 -11.92
N LEU A 154 -4.54 4.80 -10.81
CA LEU A 154 -4.77 4.27 -9.47
C LEU A 154 -6.11 4.78 -8.97
N GLU A 155 -7.00 3.91 -8.53
CA GLU A 155 -8.35 4.25 -8.07
C GLU A 155 -8.62 3.55 -6.72
N GLY A 156 -9.11 4.30 -5.75
CA GLY A 156 -9.63 3.75 -4.50
C GLY A 156 -11.12 3.44 -4.67
N SER A 157 -11.49 2.16 -4.71
CA SER A 157 -12.88 1.74 -4.95
C SER A 157 -13.25 0.57 -4.05
N ALA A 158 -14.37 0.69 -3.33
CA ALA A 158 -14.87 -0.32 -2.39
C ALA A 158 -13.83 -0.80 -1.35
N GLY A 159 -12.96 0.10 -0.88
CA GLY A 159 -11.90 -0.22 0.09
C GLY A 159 -10.73 -1.01 -0.52
N GLN A 160 -10.63 -1.07 -1.85
CA GLN A 160 -9.56 -1.75 -2.57
C GLN A 160 -8.85 -0.77 -3.51
N LEU A 161 -7.53 -0.93 -3.64
CA LEU A 161 -6.76 -0.22 -4.65
C LEU A 161 -6.91 -0.97 -5.98
N GLN A 162 -7.55 -0.33 -6.95
CA GLN A 162 -7.53 -0.78 -8.33
C GLN A 162 -6.43 -0.04 -9.06
N SER A 163 -5.59 -0.78 -9.78
CA SER A 163 -4.53 -0.21 -10.61
C SER A 163 -4.62 -0.72 -12.03
N ARG A 164 -4.38 0.15 -13.01
CA ARG A 164 -4.46 -0.19 -14.43
C ARG A 164 -3.41 0.57 -15.23
N LEU A 165 -2.73 -0.11 -16.14
CA LEU A 165 -1.96 0.56 -17.18
C LEU A 165 -2.85 0.75 -18.41
N VAL A 166 -2.91 1.98 -18.92
CA VAL A 166 -3.76 2.34 -20.05
C VAL A 166 -2.88 2.93 -21.14
N GLY A 167 -2.89 2.31 -22.31
CA GLY A 167 -2.08 2.76 -23.43
C GLY A 167 -2.16 1.79 -24.59
N THR A 168 -1.81 2.27 -25.78
CA THR A 168 -1.82 1.45 -27.00
C THR A 168 -0.41 1.08 -27.48
N ASN A 169 0.63 1.59 -26.82
CA ASN A 169 2.01 1.26 -27.14
C ASN A 169 2.37 -0.12 -26.60
N ALA A 170 2.06 -1.17 -27.37
CA ALA A 170 2.39 -2.55 -27.04
C ALA A 170 3.90 -2.83 -26.92
N ALA A 171 4.76 -1.93 -27.43
CA ALA A 171 6.20 -2.03 -27.28
C ALA A 171 6.74 -1.41 -25.98
N ALA A 172 5.89 -0.76 -25.18
CA ALA A 172 6.29 -0.24 -23.88
C ALA A 172 6.68 -1.40 -22.96
N ASN A 173 7.88 -1.33 -22.40
CA ASN A 173 8.35 -2.29 -21.41
C ASN A 173 8.15 -1.70 -20.02
N VAL A 174 7.09 -2.12 -19.33
CA VAL A 174 6.81 -1.66 -17.97
C VAL A 174 7.53 -2.56 -16.99
N THR A 175 8.54 -2.02 -16.30
CA THR A 175 9.31 -2.76 -15.30
C THR A 175 9.13 -2.14 -13.92
N LEU A 176 8.72 -2.95 -12.95
CA LEU A 176 8.64 -2.56 -11.54
C LEU A 176 9.81 -3.17 -10.78
N ARG A 177 10.66 -2.32 -10.20
CA ARG A 177 11.72 -2.75 -9.28
C ARG A 177 11.26 -2.66 -7.84
N ILE A 178 11.37 -3.77 -7.11
CA ILE A 178 11.02 -3.90 -5.70
C ILE A 178 12.28 -3.82 -4.84
N GLU A 179 12.30 -2.89 -3.89
CA GLU A 179 13.36 -2.74 -2.87
C GLU A 179 12.73 -2.76 -1.46
N GLY A 180 13.44 -3.33 -0.48
CA GLY A 180 12.98 -3.39 0.92
C GLY A 180 12.04 -4.56 1.25
N ALA A 181 11.81 -5.47 0.29
CA ALA A 181 11.08 -6.72 0.51
C ALA A 181 11.53 -7.82 -0.46
N ALA A 182 11.39 -9.08 -0.05
CA ALA A 182 11.69 -10.24 -0.89
C ALA A 182 10.45 -10.66 -1.68
N ILE A 183 10.58 -10.84 -2.99
CA ILE A 183 9.49 -11.37 -3.83
C ILE A 183 9.32 -12.86 -3.52
N GLN A 184 8.14 -13.25 -3.02
CA GLN A 184 7.84 -14.66 -2.75
C GLN A 184 7.20 -15.34 -3.96
N ARG A 185 6.16 -14.71 -4.51
CA ARG A 185 5.44 -15.20 -5.69
C ARG A 185 4.57 -14.10 -6.30
N LEU A 186 4.12 -14.37 -7.52
CA LEU A 186 3.17 -13.56 -8.26
C LEU A 186 2.07 -14.49 -8.79
N GLU A 187 0.85 -14.30 -8.31
CA GLU A 187 -0.32 -15.11 -8.65
C GLU A 187 -1.52 -14.18 -8.84
N ASP A 188 -2.32 -14.38 -9.90
CA ASP A 188 -3.54 -13.61 -10.16
C ASP A 188 -3.36 -12.08 -10.08
N HIS A 189 -2.26 -11.56 -10.63
CA HIS A 189 -1.86 -10.13 -10.57
C HIS A 189 -1.58 -9.60 -9.16
N VAL A 190 -1.46 -10.46 -8.16
CA VAL A 190 -1.10 -10.10 -6.79
C VAL A 190 0.36 -10.48 -6.54
N LEU A 191 1.17 -9.47 -6.25
CA LEU A 191 2.55 -9.64 -5.84
C LEU A 191 2.60 -9.91 -4.33
N HIS A 192 3.09 -11.10 -3.97
CA HIS A 192 3.32 -11.48 -2.58
C HIS A 192 4.77 -11.20 -2.17
N LEU A 193 4.93 -10.39 -1.14
CA LEU A 193 6.23 -9.93 -0.66
C LEU A 193 6.45 -10.35 0.80
N ALA A 194 7.62 -10.91 1.10
CA ALA A 194 8.06 -11.14 2.47
C ALA A 194 8.71 -9.87 3.03
N THR A 195 8.32 -9.47 4.23
CA THR A 195 8.88 -8.28 4.90
C THR A 195 9.24 -8.59 6.35
N ALA A 196 9.98 -7.68 7.01
CA ALA A 196 10.33 -7.80 8.42
C ALA A 196 9.12 -7.74 9.39
N VAL A 197 7.96 -7.25 8.91
CA VAL A 197 6.72 -7.11 9.69
C VAL A 197 5.63 -8.11 9.28
N GLY A 198 5.96 -9.06 8.40
CA GLY A 198 5.03 -10.07 7.88
C GLY A 198 4.96 -10.08 6.37
N ASP A 199 4.21 -11.02 5.80
CA ASP A 199 3.97 -11.02 4.36
C ASP A 199 2.94 -9.93 4.00
N ILE A 200 3.08 -9.38 2.80
CA ILE A 200 2.11 -8.43 2.25
C ILE A 200 1.69 -8.86 0.84
N ALA A 201 0.47 -8.49 0.46
CA ALA A 201 -0.06 -8.67 -0.88
C ALA A 201 -0.24 -7.28 -1.51
N PHE A 202 0.30 -7.10 -2.71
CA PHE A 202 0.18 -5.86 -3.46
C PHE A 202 -0.42 -6.13 -4.85
N PRO A 203 -1.60 -5.56 -5.17
CA PRO A 203 -2.21 -5.74 -6.49
C PRO A 203 -1.41 -4.96 -7.55
N LEU A 204 -0.90 -5.67 -8.55
CA LEU A 204 -0.22 -5.08 -9.70
C LEU A 204 -1.24 -4.48 -10.69
N PRO A 205 -0.82 -3.51 -11.51
CA PRO A 205 -1.68 -2.93 -12.51
C PRO A 205 -2.23 -3.97 -13.49
N HIS A 206 -3.54 -4.00 -13.66
CA HIS A 206 -4.18 -4.75 -14.73
C HIS A 206 -3.81 -4.12 -16.07
N SER A 207 -3.43 -4.95 -17.06
CA SER A 207 -2.99 -4.47 -18.37
C SER A 207 -2.96 -5.61 -19.39
N ASP A 208 -3.12 -5.25 -20.67
CA ASP A 208 -2.74 -6.11 -21.81
C ASP A 208 -1.26 -5.92 -22.19
N LEU A 209 -0.56 -4.95 -21.58
CA LEU A 209 0.87 -4.70 -21.77
C LEU A 209 1.71 -5.65 -20.92
N ALA A 210 2.88 -6.03 -21.43
CA ALA A 210 3.86 -6.80 -20.68
C ALA A 210 4.33 -6.01 -19.45
N LEU A 211 4.30 -6.65 -18.28
CA LEU A 211 4.75 -6.08 -17.01
C LEU A 211 5.75 -7.02 -16.35
N THR A 212 6.99 -6.55 -16.20
CA THR A 212 8.05 -7.29 -15.54
C THR A 212 8.20 -6.81 -14.11
N VAL A 213 8.36 -7.74 -13.17
CA VAL A 213 8.71 -7.41 -11.78
C VAL A 213 10.10 -7.95 -11.48
N VAL A 214 10.96 -7.08 -10.96
CA VAL A 214 12.33 -7.41 -10.56
C VAL A 214 12.53 -7.06 -9.10
N GLY A 215 13.22 -7.92 -8.34
CA GLY A 215 13.55 -7.68 -6.94
C GLY A 215 15.05 -7.74 -6.71
N GLU A 216 15.49 -7.38 -5.50
CA GLU A 216 16.90 -7.48 -5.09
C GLU A 216 17.46 -8.92 -5.18
N ASP A 217 16.60 -9.95 -5.14
CA ASP A 217 16.97 -11.37 -5.10
C ASP A 217 16.46 -12.20 -6.29
N THR A 218 15.93 -11.56 -7.34
CA THR A 218 15.37 -12.27 -8.51
C THR A 218 16.02 -11.80 -9.80
N ALA A 219 16.71 -12.71 -10.49
CA ALA A 219 16.89 -12.59 -11.94
C ALA A 219 15.49 -12.51 -12.56
N GLY A 220 15.18 -11.40 -13.24
CA GLY A 220 13.81 -10.91 -13.45
C GLY A 220 12.80 -11.94 -13.95
N ALA A 221 11.61 -11.93 -13.35
CA ALA A 221 10.46 -12.69 -13.81
C ALA A 221 9.60 -11.76 -14.70
N ALA A 222 9.60 -12.03 -16.01
CA ALA A 222 8.73 -11.35 -16.97
C ALA A 222 7.36 -12.05 -17.06
N LEU A 223 6.28 -11.28 -17.19
CA LEU A 223 4.92 -11.73 -17.53
C LEU A 223 4.59 -11.40 -18.98
#